data_AF-A0A0F8Y2T1-F1
#
_entry.id   AF-A0A0F8Y2T1-F1
#
_cell.length_a   1.000
_cell.length_b   1.000
_cell.length_c   1.000
_cell.angle_alpha   90.00
_cell.angle_beta   90.00
_cell.angle_gamma   90.00
#
_symmetry.space_group_name_H-M   'P 1'
#
loop_
_entity.id
_entity.type
_entity.pdbx_description
1 polymer ?
#
loop_
_entity_poly.entity_id
_entity_poly.type
_entity_poly.pdbx_seq_one_letter_code
_entity_poly.pdbx_strand_id
1 'polypeptide(L)'
;MLQMEPDLVLADLDLPPNGGDLLCKDIKKSFPSNNTFVILACGATAAELRKCGRSGADSYVRTPINPEDITRRINSILQTNVWRAHRVLVKVRVESSFQSEEFFCTSRDLSATGILLETEKSLARGDIIHCSFFLPDMERIRTACRVVRIIKGDNAKQSYGAEFIKLDEHQLSIVNEFISIQRGFGNII
;
A
#
# COMPACT_ATOMS: atom_id res chain seq x y z
N MET A 1 26.05 -1.73 -12.92
CA MET A 1 24.71 -2.32 -12.63
C MET A 1 24.58 -2.37 -11.12
N LEU A 2 23.48 -1.87 -10.54
CA LEU A 2 23.26 -1.95 -9.09
C LEU A 2 23.21 -3.43 -8.70
N GLN A 3 24.02 -3.83 -7.73
CA GLN A 3 24.14 -5.23 -7.30
C GLN A 3 23.03 -5.68 -6.34
N MET A 4 22.19 -4.74 -5.89
CA MET A 4 21.04 -4.97 -5.02
C MET A 4 19.93 -3.95 -5.34
N GLU A 5 18.69 -4.32 -5.04
CA GLU A 5 17.52 -3.42 -5.11
C GLU A 5 17.52 -2.50 -3.87
N PRO A 6 17.67 -1.18 -4.02
CA PRO A 6 17.66 -0.26 -2.87
C PRO A 6 16.23 0.02 -2.42
N ASP A 7 16.02 0.19 -1.12
CA ASP A 7 14.72 0.59 -0.57
C ASP A 7 14.41 2.07 -0.84
N LEU A 8 15.45 2.91 -0.79
CA LEU A 8 15.36 4.36 -0.98
C LEU A 8 16.62 4.89 -1.69
N VAL A 9 16.41 5.78 -2.65
CA VAL A 9 17.46 6.50 -3.37
C VAL A 9 17.19 7.99 -3.27
N LEU A 10 18.14 8.72 -2.69
CA LEU A 10 18.19 10.17 -2.76
C LEU A 10 19.27 10.55 -3.76
N ALA A 11 18.91 11.28 -4.82
CA ALA A 11 19.85 11.69 -5.86
C ALA A 11 19.67 13.16 -6.21
N ASP A 12 20.78 13.83 -6.54
CA ASP A 12 20.74 15.16 -7.14
C ASP A 12 20.16 15.08 -8.55
N LEU A 13 19.30 16.02 -8.93
CA LEU A 13 18.75 16.11 -10.29
C LEU A 13 19.86 16.34 -11.32
N ASP A 14 20.88 17.12 -10.97
CA ASP A 14 22.00 17.44 -11.86
C ASP A 14 23.20 16.49 -11.65
N LEU A 15 22.97 15.31 -11.05
CA LEU A 15 23.99 14.29 -10.81
C LEU A 15 24.72 13.89 -12.11
N PRO A 16 26.04 14.10 -12.24
CA PRO A 16 26.79 13.66 -13.41
C PRO A 16 26.95 12.13 -13.45
N PRO A 17 27.17 11.53 -14.64
CA PRO A 17 27.28 12.17 -15.94
C PRO A 17 25.92 12.43 -16.64
N ASN A 18 24.86 11.74 -16.24
CA ASN A 18 23.63 11.64 -17.04
C ASN A 18 22.38 12.30 -16.41
N GLY A 19 22.48 12.84 -15.20
CA GLY A 19 21.37 13.45 -14.47
C GLY A 19 20.61 12.44 -13.58
N GLY A 20 20.08 12.93 -12.47
CA GLY A 20 19.28 12.14 -11.53
C GLY A 20 17.94 11.70 -12.10
N ASP A 21 17.39 12.42 -13.08
CA ASP A 21 16.16 12.04 -13.77
C ASP A 21 16.32 10.80 -14.64
N LEU A 22 17.46 10.65 -15.33
CA LEU A 22 17.79 9.45 -16.09
C LEU A 22 18.08 8.27 -15.15
N LEU A 23 18.86 8.51 -14.08
CA LEU A 23 19.07 7.51 -13.03
C LEU A 23 17.74 6.99 -12.46
N CYS A 24 16.81 7.90 -12.15
CA CYS A 24 15.47 7.55 -11.66
C CYS A 24 14.72 6.63 -12.64
N LYS A 25 14.72 6.96 -13.94
CA LYS A 25 14.08 6.13 -14.96
C LYS A 25 14.71 4.75 -15.06
N ASP A 26 16.03 4.67 -15.02
CA ASP A 26 16.76 3.40 -15.07
C ASP A 26 16.42 2.53 -13.86
N ILE A 27 16.40 3.11 -12.66
CA ILE A 27 16.01 2.42 -11.42
C ILE A 27 14.58 1.90 -11.51
N LYS A 28 13.61 2.75 -11.89
CA LYS A 28 12.20 2.35 -12.02
C LYS A 28 11.98 1.29 -13.10
N LYS A 29 12.82 1.25 -14.14
CA LYS A 29 12.80 0.21 -15.17
C LYS A 29 13.43 -1.09 -14.70
N SER A 30 14.52 -1.03 -13.95
CA SER A 30 15.23 -2.20 -13.44
C SER A 30 14.51 -2.89 -12.28
N PHE A 31 13.74 -2.14 -11.48
CA PHE A 31 13.01 -2.64 -10.31
C PHE A 31 11.50 -2.32 -10.40
N PRO A 32 10.73 -3.07 -11.21
CA PRO A 32 9.31 -2.80 -11.48
C PRO A 32 8.37 -3.16 -10.32
N SER A 33 8.88 -3.83 -9.27
CA SER A 33 8.20 -4.15 -8.01
C SER A 33 7.61 -2.92 -7.30
N ASN A 34 8.07 -1.72 -7.64
CA ASN A 34 7.70 -0.44 -7.04
C ASN A 34 8.06 -0.35 -5.53
N ASN A 35 9.06 -1.12 -5.11
CA ASN A 35 9.59 -1.13 -3.75
C ASN A 35 10.73 -0.13 -3.54
N THR A 36 11.44 0.25 -4.61
CA THR A 36 12.47 1.29 -4.58
C THR A 36 11.85 2.68 -4.70
N PHE A 37 12.02 3.49 -3.65
CA PHE A 37 11.63 4.90 -3.68
C PHE A 37 12.76 5.79 -4.17
N VAL A 38 12.43 6.77 -5.00
CA VAL A 38 13.39 7.73 -5.53
C VAL A 38 12.94 9.14 -5.18
N ILE A 39 13.80 9.87 -4.45
CA ILE A 39 13.65 11.29 -4.13
C ILE A 39 14.72 12.07 -4.91
N LEU A 40 14.30 13.05 -5.70
CA LEU A 40 15.21 13.92 -6.44
C LEU A 40 15.43 15.25 -5.73
N ALA A 41 16.69 15.63 -5.48
CA ALA A 41 17.04 16.96 -4.99
C ALA A 41 17.21 17.93 -6.18
N CYS A 42 16.54 19.08 -6.18
CA CYS A 42 16.60 20.05 -7.27
C CYS A 42 16.45 21.50 -6.80
N GLY A 43 16.81 22.48 -7.64
CA GLY A 43 16.62 23.92 -7.35
C GLY A 43 15.15 24.38 -7.33
N ALA A 44 14.23 23.51 -7.75
CA ALA A 44 12.79 23.73 -7.84
C ALA A 44 12.35 24.81 -8.85
N THR A 45 13.12 25.04 -9.92
CA THR A 45 12.65 25.82 -11.07
C THR A 45 11.55 25.07 -11.82
N ALA A 46 10.70 25.78 -12.56
CA ALA A 46 9.63 25.16 -13.35
C ALA A 46 10.17 24.14 -14.39
N ALA A 47 11.39 24.32 -14.88
CA ALA A 47 12.03 23.36 -15.78
C ALA A 47 12.44 22.07 -15.05
N GLU A 48 13.06 22.19 -13.87
CA GLU A 48 13.48 21.06 -13.05
C GLU A 48 12.29 20.26 -12.51
N LEU A 49 11.25 20.94 -12.01
CA LEU A 49 10.04 20.27 -11.53
C LEU A 49 9.37 19.45 -12.64
N ARG A 50 9.37 19.94 -13.89
CA ARG A 50 8.90 19.19 -15.05
C ARG A 50 9.79 17.97 -15.36
N LYS A 51 11.11 18.08 -15.19
CA LYS A 51 12.03 16.93 -15.34
C LYS A 51 11.76 15.87 -14.28
N CYS A 52 11.68 16.25 -12.99
CA CYS A 52 11.34 15.36 -11.89
C CYS A 52 9.99 14.67 -12.11
N GLY A 53 8.95 15.41 -12.51
CA GLY A 53 7.64 14.82 -12.80
C GLY A 53 7.65 13.80 -13.93
N ARG A 54 8.55 13.95 -14.91
CA ARG A 54 8.70 13.02 -16.04
C ARG A 54 9.64 11.85 -15.77
N SER A 55 10.38 11.86 -14.66
CA SER A 55 11.32 10.78 -14.33
C SER A 55 10.68 9.58 -13.64
N GLY A 56 9.44 9.74 -13.14
CA GLY A 56 8.78 8.74 -12.31
C GLY A 56 9.31 8.71 -10.87
N ALA A 57 9.94 9.79 -10.40
CA ALA A 57 10.36 9.91 -9.00
C ALA A 57 9.13 9.97 -8.08
N ASP A 58 9.25 9.35 -6.91
CA ASP A 58 8.17 9.34 -5.91
C ASP A 58 8.06 10.69 -5.18
N SER A 59 9.17 11.43 -5.10
CA SER A 59 9.21 12.74 -4.49
C SER A 59 10.37 13.59 -5.00
N TYR A 60 10.37 14.87 -4.66
CA TYR A 60 11.52 15.75 -4.86
C TYR A 60 11.71 16.68 -3.66
N VAL A 61 12.95 17.04 -3.36
CA VAL A 61 13.31 18.00 -2.31
C VAL A 61 13.99 19.20 -2.93
N ARG A 62 13.75 20.39 -2.35
CA ARG A 62 14.43 21.60 -2.80
C ARG A 62 15.85 21.63 -2.24
N THR A 63 16.80 22.05 -3.05
CA THR A 63 18.17 22.38 -2.62
C THR A 63 18.25 23.86 -2.22
N PRO A 64 19.01 24.21 -1.15
CA PRO A 64 19.69 23.31 -0.22
C PRO A 64 18.71 22.49 0.62
N ILE A 65 19.05 21.22 0.88
CA ILE A 65 18.16 20.28 1.56
C ILE A 65 18.01 20.68 3.02
N ASN A 66 16.77 20.94 3.44
CA ASN A 66 16.42 21.03 4.85
C ASN A 66 16.32 19.60 5.44
N PRO A 67 17.12 19.25 6.47
CA PRO A 67 17.05 17.94 7.13
C PRO A 67 15.64 17.58 7.60
N GLU A 68 14.85 18.53 8.10
CA GLU A 68 13.49 18.25 8.56
C GLU A 68 12.56 17.87 7.40
N ASP A 69 12.69 18.55 6.26
CA ASP A 69 11.83 18.30 5.10
C ASP A 69 12.16 16.95 4.44
N ILE A 70 13.44 16.57 4.40
CA ILE A 70 13.83 15.27 3.88
C ILE A 70 13.43 14.15 4.85
N THR A 71 13.62 14.32 6.16
CA THR A 71 13.17 13.34 7.16
C THR A 71 11.65 13.16 7.10
N ARG A 72 10.87 14.24 6.94
CA ARG A 72 9.41 14.16 6.78
C ARG A 72 9.02 13.36 5.53
N ARG A 73 9.68 13.59 4.40
CA ARG A 73 9.42 12.86 3.15
C ARG A 73 9.84 11.39 3.22
N ILE A 74 11.02 11.12 3.76
CA ILE A 74 11.53 9.76 3.96
C ILE A 74 10.58 9.00 4.89
N ASN A 75 10.13 9.59 5.99
CA ASN A 75 9.18 8.93 6.89
C ASN A 75 7.83 8.65 6.21
N SER A 76 7.29 9.60 5.44
CA SER A 76 6.07 9.38 4.65
C SER A 76 6.21 8.21 3.66
N ILE A 77 7.38 8.12 3.01
CA ILE A 77 7.72 7.08 2.05
C ILE A 77 7.94 5.71 2.72
N LEU A 78 8.80 5.64 3.74
CA LEU A 78 9.16 4.38 4.39
C LEU A 78 7.98 3.78 5.16
N GLN A 79 7.12 4.61 5.76
CA GLN A 79 5.91 4.11 6.38
C GLN A 79 4.96 3.52 5.33
N THR A 80 4.84 4.13 4.13
CA THR A 80 4.11 3.51 3.00
C THR A 80 4.64 2.11 2.64
N ASN A 81 5.95 1.89 2.79
CA ASN A 81 6.61 0.61 2.53
C ASN A 81 6.32 -0.46 3.60
N VAL A 82 6.30 -0.05 4.88
CA VAL A 82 5.85 -0.92 5.97
C VAL A 82 4.43 -1.41 5.67
N TRP A 83 3.51 -0.55 5.24
CA TRP A 83 2.11 -0.97 5.03
C TRP A 83 1.87 -1.77 3.73
N ARG A 84 2.61 -1.50 2.63
CA ARG A 84 2.55 -2.35 1.41
C ARG A 84 3.03 -3.78 1.65
N ALA A 85 3.99 -3.95 2.57
CA ALA A 85 4.48 -5.25 3.00
C ALA A 85 3.51 -5.99 3.94
N HIS A 86 2.66 -5.28 4.68
CA HIS A 86 1.62 -5.86 5.54
C HIS A 86 0.34 -6.15 4.77
N ARG A 87 0.41 -6.96 3.71
CA ARG A 87 -0.78 -7.69 3.22
C ARG A 87 -1.20 -8.63 4.33
N VAL A 88 -2.11 -8.17 5.20
CA VAL A 88 -2.54 -8.95 6.35
C VAL A 88 -3.10 -10.28 5.84
N LEU A 89 -2.53 -11.38 6.32
CA LEU A 89 -3.06 -12.72 6.07
C LEU A 89 -4.39 -12.82 6.79
N VAL A 90 -5.46 -12.98 6.02
CA VAL A 90 -6.82 -13.09 6.52
C VAL A 90 -7.20 -14.56 6.49
N LYS A 91 -7.60 -15.11 7.63
CA LYS A 91 -8.31 -16.39 7.67
C LYS A 91 -9.78 -16.11 7.38
N VAL A 92 -10.31 -16.72 6.34
CA VAL A 92 -11.70 -16.60 5.93
C VAL A 92 -12.38 -17.94 6.13
N ARG A 93 -13.54 -17.92 6.78
CA ARG A 93 -14.50 -19.02 6.77
C ARG A 93 -15.72 -18.60 5.97
N VAL A 94 -16.09 -19.37 4.97
CA VAL A 94 -17.34 -19.14 4.22
C VAL A 94 -18.41 -20.02 4.83
N GLU A 95 -19.53 -19.41 5.19
CA GLU A 95 -20.71 -20.14 5.66
C GLU A 95 -21.72 -20.22 4.50
N SER A 96 -21.82 -21.40 3.88
CA SER A 96 -22.86 -21.71 2.90
C SER A 96 -23.82 -22.74 3.49
N SER A 97 -25.07 -22.77 3.00
CA SER A 97 -26.10 -23.73 3.40
C SER A 97 -25.72 -25.19 3.17
N PHE A 98 -24.70 -25.45 2.33
CA PHE A 98 -24.30 -26.79 1.94
C PHE A 98 -22.87 -27.17 2.36
N GLN A 99 -22.00 -26.21 2.72
CA GLN A 99 -20.62 -26.49 3.15
C GLN A 99 -20.01 -25.30 3.91
N SER A 100 -19.24 -25.60 4.96
CA SER A 100 -18.34 -24.64 5.61
C SER A 100 -16.91 -24.92 5.15
N GLU A 101 -16.30 -23.97 4.44
CA GLU A 101 -14.90 -24.05 4.00
C GLU A 101 -14.08 -22.96 4.68
N GLU A 102 -12.90 -23.32 5.20
CA GLU A 102 -11.92 -22.37 5.71
C GLU A 102 -10.73 -22.29 4.75
N PHE A 103 -10.29 -21.07 4.45
CA PHE A 103 -9.07 -20.83 3.67
C PHE A 103 -8.37 -19.56 4.12
N PHE A 104 -7.09 -19.44 3.78
CA PHE A 104 -6.33 -18.22 3.98
C PHE A 104 -6.31 -17.41 2.68
N CYS A 105 -6.39 -16.09 2.82
CA CYS A 105 -6.25 -15.15 1.71
C CYS A 105 -5.51 -13.89 2.16
N THR A 106 -5.21 -12.99 1.23
CA THR A 106 -4.53 -11.72 1.56
C THR A 106 -5.50 -10.57 1.48
N SER A 107 -5.43 -9.64 2.43
CA SER A 107 -6.05 -8.33 2.27
C SER A 107 -5.25 -7.47 1.28
N ARG A 108 -5.97 -6.72 0.44
CA ARG A 108 -5.44 -5.71 -0.48
C ARG A 108 -5.63 -4.30 0.07
N ASP A 109 -6.70 -4.10 0.84
CA ASP A 109 -7.10 -2.82 1.41
C ASP A 109 -8.06 -3.05 2.59
N LEU A 110 -8.09 -2.11 3.53
CA LEU A 110 -8.95 -2.10 4.71
C LEU A 110 -9.53 -0.69 4.91
N SER A 111 -10.83 -0.63 5.20
CA SER A 111 -11.58 0.60 5.49
C SER A 111 -12.47 0.39 6.72
N ALA A 112 -13.07 1.47 7.22
CA ALA A 112 -13.91 1.40 8.43
C ALA A 112 -15.17 0.54 8.20
N THR A 113 -15.58 0.39 6.94
CA THR A 113 -16.81 -0.31 6.55
C THR A 113 -16.56 -1.68 5.93
N GLY A 114 -15.30 -2.05 5.65
CA GLY A 114 -15.03 -3.31 4.98
C GLY A 114 -13.59 -3.51 4.55
N ILE A 115 -13.36 -4.65 3.93
CA ILE A 115 -12.03 -5.14 3.53
C ILE A 115 -12.06 -5.62 2.07
N LEU A 116 -10.95 -5.43 1.36
CA LEU A 116 -10.74 -6.01 0.03
C LEU A 116 -9.86 -7.26 0.18
N LEU A 117 -10.40 -8.42 -0.17
CA LEU A 117 -9.73 -9.72 -0.09
C LEU A 117 -9.27 -10.16 -1.48
N GLU A 118 -8.13 -10.84 -1.57
CA GLU A 118 -7.62 -11.47 -2.79
C GLU A 118 -7.38 -12.96 -2.55
N THR A 119 -8.06 -13.81 -3.33
CA THR A 119 -8.03 -15.27 -3.18
C THR A 119 -8.22 -15.98 -4.52
N GLU A 120 -7.77 -17.23 -4.59
CA GLU A 120 -8.00 -18.16 -5.70
C GLU A 120 -9.38 -18.85 -5.56
N LYS A 121 -10.01 -18.75 -4.38
CA LYS A 121 -11.34 -19.28 -4.13
C LYS A 121 -12.41 -18.42 -4.81
N SER A 122 -13.47 -19.08 -5.26
CA SER A 122 -14.63 -18.41 -5.85
C SER A 122 -15.65 -18.09 -4.75
N LEU A 123 -15.94 -16.80 -4.56
CA LEU A 123 -16.99 -16.32 -3.67
C LEU A 123 -18.11 -15.70 -4.50
N ALA A 124 -19.35 -15.87 -4.07
CA ALA A 124 -20.50 -15.25 -4.71
C ALA A 124 -20.84 -13.91 -4.05
N ARG A 125 -21.43 -13.01 -4.84
CA ARG A 125 -21.98 -11.76 -4.30
C ARG A 125 -23.16 -12.10 -3.38
N GLY A 126 -23.15 -11.56 -2.18
CA GLY A 126 -24.15 -11.85 -1.14
C GLY A 126 -23.69 -12.87 -0.09
N ASP A 127 -22.60 -13.61 -0.34
CA ASP A 127 -22.06 -14.58 0.62
C ASP A 127 -21.74 -13.90 1.95
N ILE A 128 -22.03 -14.61 3.04
CA ILE A 128 -21.62 -14.25 4.39
C ILE A 128 -20.34 -15.01 4.71
N ILE A 129 -19.28 -14.26 4.98
CA ILE A 129 -17.97 -14.80 5.32
C ILE A 129 -17.54 -14.30 6.69
N HIS A 130 -16.90 -15.14 7.48
CA HIS A 130 -16.28 -14.74 8.74
C HIS A 130 -14.80 -14.51 8.51
N CYS A 131 -14.39 -13.26 8.65
CA CYS A 131 -13.01 -12.85 8.53
C CYS A 131 -12.35 -12.81 9.90
N SER A 132 -11.12 -13.30 9.96
CA SER A 132 -10.26 -13.24 11.13
C SER A 132 -8.86 -12.83 10.71
N PHE A 133 -8.39 -11.68 11.18
CA PHE A 133 -7.11 -11.10 10.76
C PHE A 133 -6.42 -10.35 11.89
N PHE A 134 -5.10 -10.20 11.80
CA PHE A 134 -4.28 -9.46 12.77
C PHE A 134 -3.85 -8.13 12.15
N LEU A 135 -4.08 -7.02 12.84
CA LEU A 135 -3.49 -5.76 12.44
C LEU A 135 -2.06 -5.68 13.02
N PRO A 136 -1.07 -5.11 12.29
CA PRO A 136 0.31 -4.99 12.78
C PRO A 136 0.35 -4.27 14.13
N ASP A 137 1.08 -4.84 15.10
CA ASP A 137 1.23 -4.31 16.46
C ASP A 137 -0.10 -4.08 17.22
N MET A 138 -1.18 -4.71 16.74
CA MET A 138 -2.55 -4.51 17.19
C MET A 138 -3.23 -5.86 17.43
N GLU A 139 -4.46 -5.81 17.95
CA GLU A 139 -5.24 -7.00 18.26
C GLU A 139 -5.84 -7.71 17.03
N ARG A 140 -6.26 -8.96 17.25
CA ARG A 140 -6.96 -9.77 16.25
C ARG A 140 -8.40 -9.30 16.09
N ILE A 141 -8.78 -8.96 14.87
CA ILE A 141 -10.16 -8.65 14.49
C ILE A 141 -10.87 -9.92 14.03
N ARG A 142 -12.11 -10.12 14.50
CA ARG A 142 -13.02 -11.16 14.02
C ARG A 142 -14.37 -10.55 13.71
N THR A 143 -14.84 -10.67 12.48
CA THR A 143 -16.10 -10.07 12.05
C THR A 143 -16.74 -10.87 10.93
N ALA A 144 -18.07 -10.89 10.92
CA ALA A 144 -18.82 -11.35 9.75
C ALA A 144 -18.86 -10.23 8.70
N CYS A 145 -18.75 -10.62 7.44
CA CYS A 145 -18.71 -9.73 6.29
C CYS A 145 -19.66 -10.24 5.21
N ARG A 146 -20.24 -9.33 4.43
CA ARG A 146 -21.01 -9.65 3.23
C ARG A 146 -20.20 -9.33 1.99
N VAL A 147 -20.09 -10.26 1.05
CA VAL A 147 -19.43 -10.00 -0.23
C VAL A 147 -20.32 -9.08 -1.08
N VAL A 148 -19.89 -7.83 -1.29
CA VAL A 148 -20.69 -6.80 -1.99
C VAL A 148 -20.22 -6.51 -3.41
N ARG A 149 -18.94 -6.80 -3.70
CA ARG A 149 -18.34 -6.60 -5.03
C ARG A 149 -17.34 -7.70 -5.37
N ILE A 150 -17.24 -8.02 -6.66
CA ILE A 150 -16.25 -8.94 -7.23
C ILE A 150 -15.49 -8.17 -8.30
N ILE A 151 -14.17 -8.21 -8.22
CA ILE A 151 -13.24 -7.55 -9.14
C ILE A 151 -12.42 -8.67 -9.77
N LYS A 152 -12.59 -8.86 -11.08
CA LYS A 152 -11.81 -9.85 -11.84
C LYS A 152 -10.33 -9.45 -11.80
N GLY A 153 -9.49 -10.33 -11.25
CA GLY A 153 -8.04 -10.23 -11.36
C GLY A 153 -7.54 -11.03 -12.56
N ASP A 154 -6.24 -11.31 -12.58
CA ASP A 154 -5.65 -12.22 -13.55
C ASP A 154 -6.16 -13.67 -13.35
N ASN A 155 -5.95 -14.56 -14.33
CA ASN A 155 -6.57 -15.90 -14.40
C ASN A 155 -6.41 -16.80 -13.15
N ALA A 156 -5.49 -16.48 -12.23
CA ALA A 156 -5.27 -17.24 -10.99
C ALA A 156 -5.99 -16.67 -9.75
N LYS A 157 -6.24 -15.35 -9.65
CA LYS A 157 -6.73 -14.72 -8.41
C LYS A 157 -7.81 -13.68 -8.68
N GLN A 158 -8.81 -13.65 -7.81
CA GLN A 158 -9.89 -12.66 -7.85
C GLN A 158 -9.92 -11.83 -6.58
N SER A 159 -10.40 -10.59 -6.71
CA SER A 159 -10.53 -9.66 -5.60
C SER A 159 -12.00 -9.49 -5.21
N TYR A 160 -12.29 -9.46 -3.91
CA TYR A 160 -13.63 -9.41 -3.36
C TYR A 160 -13.73 -8.31 -2.33
N GLY A 161 -14.62 -7.34 -2.53
CA GLY A 161 -14.93 -6.38 -1.48
C GLY A 161 -15.99 -6.96 -0.57
N ALA A 162 -15.63 -7.09 0.71
CA ALA A 162 -16.49 -7.59 1.75
C ALA A 162 -16.79 -6.47 2.76
N GLU A 163 -18.08 -6.17 2.93
CA GLU A 163 -18.58 -5.15 3.87
C GLU A 163 -18.75 -5.77 5.25
N PHE A 164 -18.30 -5.09 6.30
CA PHE A 164 -18.49 -5.54 7.67
C PHE A 164 -19.97 -5.50 8.06
N ILE A 165 -20.51 -6.61 8.56
CA ILE A 165 -21.89 -6.66 9.03
C ILE A 165 -22.03 -5.95 10.38
N LYS A 166 -21.09 -6.22 11.30
CA LYS A 166 -20.98 -5.55 12.59
C LYS A 166 -19.58 -5.69 13.15
N LEU A 167 -18.96 -4.56 13.48
CA LEU A 167 -17.83 -4.48 14.40
C LEU A 167 -18.36 -3.98 15.74
N ASP A 168 -17.82 -4.50 16.85
CA ASP A 168 -18.06 -3.87 18.15
C ASP A 168 -17.28 -2.54 18.27
N GLU A 169 -17.58 -1.74 19.29
CA GLU A 169 -16.97 -0.40 19.47
C GLU A 169 -15.44 -0.47 19.61
N HIS A 170 -14.92 -1.52 20.27
CA HIS A 170 -13.49 -1.72 20.47
C HIS A 170 -12.80 -2.07 19.14
N GLN A 171 -13.35 -3.03 18.41
CA GLN A 171 -12.86 -3.41 17.08
C GLN A 171 -12.93 -2.25 16.09
N LEU A 172 -14.02 -1.47 16.11
CA LEU A 172 -14.16 -0.29 15.27
C LEU A 172 -13.13 0.77 15.64
N SER A 173 -12.83 0.97 16.94
CA SER A 173 -11.76 1.86 17.39
C SER A 173 -10.41 1.42 16.85
N ILE A 174 -10.05 0.13 16.97
CA ILE A 174 -8.78 -0.40 16.46
C ILE A 174 -8.69 -0.24 14.94
N VAL A 175 -9.76 -0.57 14.20
CA VAL A 175 -9.79 -0.43 12.74
C VAL A 175 -9.67 1.05 12.34
N ASN A 176 -10.38 1.95 13.02
CA ASN A 176 -10.28 3.38 12.74
C ASN A 176 -8.93 3.97 13.11
N GLU A 177 -8.32 3.54 14.22
CA GLU A 177 -6.96 3.91 14.60
C GLU A 177 -5.98 3.48 13.51
N PHE A 178 -6.05 2.22 13.09
CA PHE A 178 -5.26 1.68 11.99
C PHE A 178 -5.44 2.46 10.68
N ILE A 179 -6.69 2.84 10.33
CA ILE A 179 -6.98 3.65 9.14
C ILE A 179 -6.52 5.10 9.32
N SER A 180 -6.61 5.66 10.52
CA SER A 180 -6.16 7.03 10.80
C SER A 180 -4.66 7.14 10.70
N ILE A 181 -3.94 6.11 11.15
CA ILE A 181 -2.52 5.90 10.89
C ILE A 181 -2.35 5.84 9.36
N GLN A 182 -3.09 5.01 8.62
CA GLN A 182 -3.02 4.96 7.15
C GLN A 182 -3.30 6.31 6.43
N ARG A 183 -4.27 7.12 6.88
CA ARG A 183 -4.73 8.36 6.22
C ARG A 183 -4.02 9.64 6.66
N GLY A 184 -3.61 9.74 7.93
CA GLY A 184 -2.84 10.86 8.46
C GLY A 184 -1.51 11.06 7.75
N PHE A 185 -1.01 10.00 7.09
CA PHE A 185 0.19 10.03 6.25
C PHE A 185 -0.06 10.35 4.76
N GLY A 186 -1.33 10.42 4.31
CA GLY A 186 -1.71 10.71 2.92
C GLY A 186 -2.09 12.18 2.64
N ASN A 187 -2.31 13.00 3.67
CA ASN A 187 -2.79 14.39 3.56
C ASN A 187 -1.71 15.45 3.83
N ILE A 188 -0.45 15.15 3.52
CA ILE A 188 0.61 16.16 3.49
C ILE A 188 1.12 16.24 2.06
N ILE A 189 0.35 16.92 1.20
CA ILE A 189 0.76 17.33 -0.14
C ILE A 189 0.94 18.84 -0.14
#